data_AF-A0A537ZGL1-F1
#
_entry.id   AF-A0A537ZGL1-F1
#
_cell.length_a   1.000
_cell.length_b   1.000
_cell.length_c   1.000
_cell.angle_alpha   90.00
_cell.angle_beta   90.00
_cell.angle_gamma   90.00
#
_symmetry.space_group_name_H-M   'P 1'
#
loop_
_entity.id
_entity.type
_entity.pdbx_description
1 polymer ?
#
loop_
_entity_poly.entity_id
_entity_poly.type
_entity_poly.pdbx_seq_one_letter_code
_entity_poly.pdbx_strand_id
1 'polypeptide(L)'
;MAKGRLWKRAVRLGFFAAVAYAFWRWLEQRQSDSTLTWEPQPLPFPPRPRAPDPWIEPDNGSCPTSHPVKAKLSSGIYHLTGGVNYERTTPDRCYLDPAAAERDGLRAAKR
;
A
#
# COMPACT_ATOMS: atom_id res chain seq x y z
N MET A 1 71.53 -43.22 18.22
CA MET A 1 70.27 -43.44 17.47
C MET A 1 69.04 -42.66 18.01
N ALA A 2 69.20 -41.48 18.63
CA ALA A 2 68.07 -40.72 19.22
C ALA A 2 67.51 -39.58 18.34
N LYS A 3 68.33 -39.02 17.42
CA LYS A 3 68.01 -37.84 16.59
C LYS A 3 66.80 -38.03 15.67
N GLY A 4 66.67 -39.19 15.02
CA GLY A 4 65.57 -39.47 14.09
C GLY A 4 64.19 -39.60 14.75
N ARG A 5 64.11 -39.97 16.03
CA ARG A 5 62.85 -40.03 16.77
C ARG A 5 62.36 -38.64 17.19
N LEU A 6 63.30 -37.75 17.55
CA LEU A 6 62.99 -36.36 17.89
C LEU A 6 62.51 -35.57 16.65
N TRP A 7 63.16 -35.74 15.51
CA TRP A 7 62.72 -35.14 14.25
C TRP A 7 61.30 -35.59 13.85
N LYS A 8 61.03 -36.89 13.92
CA LYS A 8 59.69 -37.44 13.62
C LYS A 8 58.61 -36.92 14.58
N ARG A 9 58.96 -36.64 15.85
CA ARG A 9 58.04 -36.04 16.82
C ARG A 9 57.76 -34.56 16.54
N ALA A 10 58.77 -33.79 16.16
CA ALA A 10 58.61 -32.38 15.79
C ALA A 10 57.73 -32.23 14.54
N VAL A 11 57.95 -33.05 13.51
CA VAL A 11 57.13 -33.05 12.28
C VAL A 11 55.67 -33.42 12.59
N ARG A 12 55.44 -34.42 13.44
CA ARG A 12 54.07 -34.80 13.86
C ARG A 12 53.38 -33.67 14.62
N LEU A 13 54.06 -33.04 15.57
CA LEU A 13 53.51 -31.92 16.33
C LEU A 13 53.14 -30.74 15.44
N GLY A 14 53.99 -30.40 14.45
CA GLY A 14 53.69 -29.37 13.45
C GLY A 14 52.43 -29.69 12.62
N PHE A 15 52.26 -30.95 12.20
CA PHE A 15 51.07 -31.38 11.46
C PHE A 15 49.80 -31.28 12.32
N PHE A 16 49.83 -31.72 13.58
CA PHE A 16 48.69 -31.61 14.49
C PHE A 16 48.30 -30.15 14.76
N ALA A 17 49.29 -29.26 14.95
CA ALA A 17 49.04 -27.83 15.13
C ALA A 17 48.39 -27.20 13.89
N ALA A 18 48.86 -27.55 12.69
CA ALA A 18 48.27 -27.07 11.44
C ALA A 18 46.84 -27.57 11.24
N VAL A 19 46.56 -28.84 11.53
CA VAL A 19 45.21 -29.42 11.45
C VAL A 19 44.27 -28.78 12.48
N ALA A 20 44.73 -28.57 13.71
CA ALA A 20 43.95 -27.90 14.75
C ALA A 20 43.62 -26.46 14.35
N TYR A 21 44.58 -25.73 13.77
CA TYR A 21 44.36 -24.37 13.29
C TYR A 21 43.38 -24.34 12.09
N ALA A 22 43.53 -25.25 11.14
CA ALA A 22 42.61 -25.38 10.02
C ALA A 22 41.17 -25.71 10.48
N PHE A 23 41.04 -26.60 11.47
CA PHE A 23 39.75 -26.96 12.05
C PHE A 23 39.12 -25.78 12.81
N TRP A 24 39.91 -25.05 13.62
CA TRP A 24 39.45 -23.83 14.30
C TRP A 24 38.95 -22.79 13.28
N ARG A 25 39.75 -22.52 12.23
CA ARG A 25 39.39 -21.54 11.18
C ARG A 25 38.13 -21.92 10.42
N TRP A 26 37.91 -23.22 10.18
CA TRP A 26 36.69 -23.73 9.55
C TRP A 26 35.46 -23.62 10.47
N LEU A 27 35.62 -23.87 11.77
CA LEU A 27 34.56 -23.73 12.77
C LEU A 27 34.10 -22.27 12.88
N GLU A 28 35.05 -21.34 12.86
CA GLU A 28 34.78 -19.90 12.93
C GLU A 28 34.03 -19.38 11.70
N GLN A 29 34.39 -19.86 10.50
CA GLN A 29 33.64 -19.57 9.27
C GLN A 29 32.18 -20.05 9.31
N ARG A 30 31.89 -21.17 9.99
CA ARG A 30 30.51 -21.67 10.12
C ARG A 30 29.63 -20.79 11.00
N GLN A 31 30.20 -19.96 11.87
CA GLN A 31 29.43 -19.12 12.78
C GLN A 31 28.96 -17.80 12.12
N SER A 32 29.68 -17.32 11.10
CA SER A 32 29.36 -16.07 10.38
C SER A 32 28.12 -16.15 9.47
N ASP A 33 27.60 -17.34 9.18
CA ASP A 33 26.41 -17.55 8.34
C ASP A 33 25.08 -17.38 9.07
N SER A 34 25.09 -16.78 10.27
CA SER A 34 23.87 -16.46 11.00
C SER A 34 23.18 -15.22 10.41
N THR A 35 22.70 -15.33 9.17
CA THR A 35 21.88 -14.32 8.46
C THR A 35 20.44 -14.29 8.97
N LEU A 36 20.26 -14.39 10.29
CA LEU A 36 18.97 -14.15 10.93
C LEU A 36 18.76 -12.64 11.01
N THR A 37 18.44 -12.04 9.87
CA THR A 37 17.96 -10.67 9.78
C THR A 37 16.52 -10.69 10.25
N TRP A 38 16.30 -10.25 11.49
CA TRP A 38 14.96 -10.02 12.02
C TRP A 38 14.29 -8.90 11.24
N GLU A 39 13.54 -9.26 10.21
CA GLU A 39 12.63 -8.36 9.50
C GLU A 39 11.34 -8.23 10.33
N PRO A 40 10.98 -7.04 10.83
CA PRO A 40 9.70 -6.86 11.51
C PRO A 40 8.55 -7.07 10.52
N GLN A 41 7.58 -7.90 10.90
CA GLN A 41 6.37 -8.12 10.11
C GLN A 41 5.63 -6.78 9.91
N PRO A 42 5.27 -6.39 8.68
CA PRO A 42 4.49 -5.18 8.45
C PRO A 42 3.12 -5.31 9.12
N LEU A 43 2.74 -4.32 9.92
CA LEU A 43 1.42 -4.23 10.53
C LEU A 43 0.35 -4.10 9.44
N PRO A 44 -0.80 -4.81 9.53
CA PRO A 44 -1.91 -4.59 8.63
C PRO A 44 -2.44 -3.16 8.79
N PHE A 45 -2.65 -2.44 7.69
CA PHE A 45 -3.23 -1.10 7.75
C PHE A 45 -4.68 -1.16 8.24
N PRO A 46 -5.11 -0.24 9.11
CA PRO A 46 -6.51 -0.15 9.50
C PRO A 46 -7.38 0.20 8.27
N PRO A 47 -8.62 -0.31 8.20
CA PRO A 47 -9.55 0.10 7.17
C PRO A 47 -9.80 1.61 7.28
N ARG A 48 -9.55 2.34 6.19
CA ARG A 48 -9.89 3.77 6.12
C ARG A 48 -11.37 3.90 5.74
N PRO A 49 -12.15 4.78 6.40
CA PRO A 49 -13.48 5.11 5.91
C PRO A 49 -13.35 5.69 4.50
N ARG A 50 -14.04 5.08 3.54
CA ARG A 50 -14.14 5.62 2.18
C ARG A 50 -15.10 6.81 2.25
N ALA A 51 -14.66 7.99 1.83
CA ALA A 51 -15.57 9.10 1.62
C ALA A 51 -16.65 8.65 0.61
N PRO A 52 -17.92 9.05 0.78
CA PRO A 52 -18.94 8.74 -0.21
C PRO A 52 -18.51 9.27 -1.58
N ASP A 53 -18.90 8.54 -2.63
CA ASP A 53 -18.63 8.99 -3.98
C ASP A 53 -19.26 10.38 -4.19
N PRO A 54 -18.57 11.31 -4.87
CA PRO A 54 -19.05 12.68 -5.02
C PRO A 54 -20.34 12.77 -5.85
N TRP A 55 -20.58 11.76 -6.70
CA TRP A 55 -21.78 11.61 -7.50
C TRP A 55 -22.11 10.12 -7.69
N ILE A 56 -23.39 9.88 -7.98
CA ILE A 56 -23.93 8.57 -8.33
C ILE A 56 -24.82 8.68 -9.58
N GLU A 57 -25.04 7.54 -10.22
CA GLU A 57 -26.01 7.45 -11.31
C GLU A 57 -27.43 7.64 -10.75
N PRO A 58 -28.31 8.39 -11.44
CA PRO A 58 -29.70 8.51 -11.05
C PRO A 58 -30.42 7.17 -11.08
N ASP A 59 -31.30 6.95 -10.10
CA ASP A 59 -32.18 5.79 -10.05
C ASP A 59 -33.52 6.17 -10.69
N ASN A 60 -33.87 5.53 -11.81
CA ASN A 60 -35.09 5.77 -12.56
C ASN A 60 -35.36 7.26 -12.88
N GLY A 61 -34.30 8.01 -13.20
CA GLY A 61 -34.40 9.44 -13.52
C GLY A 61 -34.65 10.34 -12.29
N SER A 62 -34.45 9.81 -11.09
CA SER A 62 -34.51 10.55 -9.82
C SER A 62 -33.22 10.43 -9.05
N CYS A 63 -32.93 11.44 -8.24
CA CYS A 63 -31.80 11.42 -7.33
C CYS A 63 -32.24 11.00 -5.93
N PRO A 64 -31.52 10.09 -5.25
CA PRO A 64 -31.82 9.74 -3.88
C PRO A 64 -31.45 10.88 -2.92
N THR A 65 -31.94 10.81 -1.69
CA THR A 65 -31.71 11.82 -0.66
C THR A 65 -30.24 11.97 -0.26
N SER A 66 -29.39 10.97 -0.50
CA SER A 66 -27.94 11.06 -0.30
C SER A 66 -27.24 11.98 -1.31
N HIS A 67 -27.84 12.16 -2.50
CA HIS A 67 -27.26 12.94 -3.59
C HIS A 67 -28.32 13.87 -4.22
N PRO A 68 -28.82 14.88 -3.48
CA PRO A 68 -29.98 15.66 -3.89
C PRO A 68 -29.72 16.58 -5.09
N VAL A 69 -28.48 16.81 -5.51
CA VAL A 69 -28.16 17.78 -6.56
C VAL A 69 -28.28 17.12 -7.94
N LYS A 70 -29.29 17.52 -8.73
CA LYS A 70 -29.55 16.99 -10.06
C LYS A 70 -28.68 17.69 -11.10
N ALA A 71 -27.73 16.99 -11.71
CA ALA A 71 -26.90 17.54 -12.77
C ALA A 71 -27.34 17.08 -14.15
N LYS A 72 -27.38 18.00 -15.11
CA LYS A 72 -27.61 17.74 -16.52
C LYS A 72 -26.33 18.07 -17.29
N LEU A 73 -25.58 17.03 -17.65
CA LEU A 73 -24.28 17.14 -18.32
C LEU A 73 -24.44 17.76 -19.71
N SER A 74 -25.53 17.46 -20.41
CA SER A 74 -25.80 18.01 -21.75
C SER A 74 -25.87 19.54 -21.79
N SER A 75 -26.28 20.17 -20.70
CA SER A 75 -26.40 21.63 -20.57
C SER A 75 -25.36 22.26 -19.65
N GLY A 76 -24.50 21.44 -19.02
CA GLY A 76 -23.48 21.88 -18.08
C GLY A 76 -24.02 22.57 -16.83
N ILE A 77 -25.25 22.23 -16.40
CA ILE A 77 -25.90 22.86 -15.24
C ILE A 77 -26.32 21.84 -14.18
N TYR A 78 -26.34 22.28 -12.93
CA TYR A 78 -26.94 21.55 -11.83
C TYR A 78 -28.14 22.29 -11.24
N HIS A 79 -29.10 21.52 -10.70
CA HIS A 79 -30.32 21.99 -10.08
C HIS A 79 -30.35 21.58 -8.61
N LEU A 80 -30.72 22.52 -7.76
CA LEU A 80 -30.90 22.31 -6.32
C LEU A 80 -32.36 22.06 -5.98
N THR A 81 -32.59 21.30 -4.90
CA THR A 81 -33.92 21.07 -4.36
C THR A 81 -34.63 22.39 -4.08
N GLY A 82 -35.86 22.54 -4.57
CA GLY A 82 -36.63 23.80 -4.50
C GLY A 82 -36.36 24.80 -5.64
N GLY A 83 -35.46 24.50 -6.57
CA GLY A 83 -35.29 25.26 -7.81
C GLY A 83 -36.46 25.04 -8.79
N VAL A 84 -36.78 26.05 -9.60
CA VAL A 84 -37.95 26.06 -10.52
C VAL A 84 -38.00 24.85 -11.45
N ASN A 85 -36.84 24.40 -11.93
CA ASN A 85 -36.72 23.28 -12.86
C ASN A 85 -36.36 21.95 -12.18
N TYR A 86 -36.22 21.91 -10.85
CA TYR A 86 -35.72 20.72 -10.15
C TYR A 86 -36.60 19.48 -10.36
N GLU A 87 -37.93 19.64 -10.30
CA GLU A 87 -38.88 18.54 -10.46
C GLU A 87 -38.99 18.04 -11.91
N ARG A 88 -38.72 18.92 -12.88
CA ARG A 88 -38.89 18.62 -14.32
C ARG A 88 -37.61 18.10 -14.97
N THR A 89 -36.46 18.34 -14.35
CA THR A 89 -35.17 17.90 -14.90
C THR A 89 -34.96 16.42 -14.62
N THR A 90 -34.76 15.64 -15.69
CA THR A 90 -34.16 14.31 -15.63
C THR A 90 -32.64 14.45 -15.53
N PRO A 91 -32.03 14.15 -14.36
CA PRO A 91 -30.59 14.23 -14.15
C PRO A 91 -29.86 13.17 -14.99
N ASP A 92 -28.65 13.51 -15.42
CA ASP A 92 -27.67 12.55 -15.93
C ASP A 92 -26.73 12.07 -14.80
N ARG A 93 -26.51 12.90 -13.77
CA ARG A 93 -25.76 12.56 -12.55
C ARG A 93 -26.41 13.18 -11.32
N CYS A 94 -26.26 12.52 -10.18
CA CYS A 94 -26.72 13.00 -8.89
C CYS A 94 -25.53 13.27 -7.98
N TYR A 95 -25.34 14.53 -7.56
CA TYR A 95 -24.23 14.95 -6.71
C TYR A 95 -24.65 15.05 -5.24
N LEU A 96 -23.69 14.79 -4.35
CA LEU A 96 -23.87 14.91 -2.91
C LEU A 96 -24.12 16.38 -2.51
N ASP A 97 -23.38 17.29 -3.11
CA ASP A 97 -23.47 18.73 -2.85
C ASP A 97 -23.16 19.56 -4.11
N PRO A 98 -23.46 20.88 -4.08
CA PRO A 98 -23.20 21.76 -5.22
C PRO A 98 -21.70 21.90 -5.51
N ALA A 99 -20.86 21.85 -4.48
CA ALA A 99 -19.41 22.00 -4.62
C ALA A 99 -18.80 20.83 -5.41
N ALA A 100 -19.33 19.62 -5.27
CA ALA A 100 -18.95 18.45 -6.05
C ALA A 100 -19.32 18.62 -7.54
N ALA A 101 -20.49 19.21 -7.82
CA ALA A 101 -20.89 19.53 -9.19
C ALA A 101 -20.00 20.63 -9.80
N GLU A 102 -19.66 21.66 -9.02
CA GLU A 102 -18.78 22.76 -9.45
C GLU A 102 -17.34 22.29 -9.73
N ARG A 103 -16.82 21.36 -8.92
CA ARG A 103 -15.52 20.71 -9.17
C ARG A 103 -15.49 19.96 -10.50
N ASP A 104 -16.63 19.42 -10.92
CA ASP A 104 -16.80 18.77 -12.22
C ASP A 104 -17.08 19.78 -13.36
N GLY A 105 -17.03 21.08 -13.08
CA GLY A 105 -17.19 22.16 -14.07
C GLY A 105 -18.64 22.54 -14.37
N LEU A 106 -19.61 22.05 -13.59
CA LEU A 106 -21.02 22.40 -13.73
C LEU A 106 -21.30 23.75 -13.06
N ARG A 107 -22.26 24.50 -13.62
CA ARG A 107 -22.72 25.77 -13.03
C ARG A 107 -24.13 25.65 -12.47
N ALA A 108 -24.49 26.48 -11.49
CA ALA A 108 -25.85 26.54 -10.97
C ALA A 108 -26.86 26.90 -12.08
N ALA A 109 -28.01 26.24 -12.08
CA ALA A 109 -29.15 26.64 -12.88
C ALA A 109 -29.63 28.04 -12.45
N LYS A 110 -29.99 28.86 -13.44
CA LYS A 110 -30.59 30.17 -13.17
C LYS A 110 -31.97 29.95 -12.53
N ARG A 111 -32.30 30.78 -11.54
CA ARG A 111 -33.65 30.83 -10.93
C ARG A 111 -34.72 31.05 -11.98
#